data_AF-A0A357G869-F1
#
_entry.id   AF-A0A357G869-F1
#
_cell.length_a   1.000
_cell.length_b   1.000
_cell.length_c   1.000
_cell.angle_alpha   90.00
_cell.angle_beta   90.00
_cell.angle_gamma   90.00
#
_symmetry.space_group_name_H-M   'P 1'
#
loop_
_entity.id
_entity.type
_entity.pdbx_description
1 polymer ?
#
loop_
_entity_poly.entity_id
_entity_poly.type
_entity_poly.pdbx_seq_one_letter_code
_entity_poly.pdbx_strand_id
1 'polypeptide(L)'
;IVEKDQFNEANEEAKANGGEGCTGEVMIMGITKVALSTESFLSAASFQETARVLINAAVTGKDDKLRGLKENVIIGRLIPAGTGYRQ
;
A
#
# COMPACT_ATOMS: atom_id res chain seq x y z
N ILE A 1 -1.88 10.31 -5.79
CA ILE A 1 -2.18 10.18 -4.35
C ILE A 1 -1.35 9.01 -3.87
N VAL A 2 -0.47 9.24 -2.91
CA VAL A 2 0.43 8.24 -2.34
C VAL A 2 0.26 8.25 -0.83
N GLU A 3 0.59 7.14 -0.18
CA GLU A 3 0.62 7.12 1.28
C GLU A 3 1.76 8.01 1.80
N LYS A 4 1.55 8.60 2.97
CA LYS A 4 2.50 9.54 3.57
C LYS A 4 3.88 8.91 3.78
N ASP A 5 3.91 7.65 4.19
CA ASP A 5 5.15 6.93 4.47
C ASP A 5 5.98 6.72 3.20
N GLN A 6 5.33 6.30 2.10
CA GLN A 6 5.98 6.16 0.79
C GLN A 6 6.49 7.51 0.26
N PHE A 7 5.71 8.58 0.42
CA PHE A 7 6.14 9.93 0.03
C PHE A 7 7.40 10.36 0.78
N ASN A 8 7.48 10.06 2.08
CA ASN A 8 8.63 10.38 2.90
C ASN A 8 9.85 9.53 2.50
N GLU A 9 9.68 8.21 2.34
CA GLU A 9 10.74 7.28 1.94
C GLU A 9 11.35 7.68 0.58
N ALA A 10 10.51 7.95 -0.42
CA ALA A 10 10.97 8.41 -1.74
C ALA A 10 11.73 9.75 -1.67
N ASN A 11 11.31 10.66 -0.79
CA ASN A 11 11.99 11.94 -0.57
C ASN A 11 13.34 11.79 0.15
N GLU A 12 13.44 10.84 1.09
CA GLU A 12 14.70 10.52 1.75
C GLU A 12 15.70 9.91 0.76
N GLU A 13 15.26 8.97 -0.08
CA GLU A 13 16.09 8.40 -1.15
C GLU A 13 16.54 9.45 -2.16
N ALA A 14 15.65 10.34 -2.60
CA ALA A 14 15.99 11.42 -3.53
C ALA A 14 17.09 12.34 -2.96
N LYS A 15 16.97 12.73 -1.69
CA LYS A 15 17.97 13.55 -0.99
C LYS A 15 19.29 12.82 -0.81
N ALA A 16 19.26 11.53 -0.49
CA ALA A 16 20.47 10.71 -0.34
C ALA A 16 21.27 10.62 -1.65
N ASN A 17 20.57 10.61 -2.79
CA ASN A 17 21.18 10.61 -4.12
C ASN A 17 21.59 12.02 -4.62
N GLY A 18 21.50 13.04 -3.77
CA GLY A 18 21.85 14.44 -4.12
C GLY A 18 20.80 15.15 -4.97
N GLY A 19 19.60 14.57 -5.11
CA GLY A 19 18.46 15.18 -5.77
C GLY A 19 17.64 16.09 -4.85
N GLU A 20 16.68 16.80 -5.43
CA GLU A 20 15.74 17.65 -4.70
C GLU A 20 14.49 16.85 -4.32
N GLY A 21 14.00 17.03 -3.09
CA GLY A 21 12.80 16.34 -2.62
C GLY A 21 11.52 16.92 -3.25
N CYS A 22 10.51 16.07 -3.45
CA CYS A 22 9.20 16.49 -3.91
C CYS A 22 8.42 17.22 -2.80
N THR A 23 7.66 18.24 -3.19
CA THR A 23 6.65 18.87 -2.34
C THR A 23 5.28 18.24 -2.57
N GLY A 24 4.45 18.18 -1.53
CA GLY A 24 3.13 17.57 -1.58
C GLY A 24 2.18 18.20 -0.57
N GLU A 25 0.88 18.08 -0.81
CA GLU A 25 -0.18 18.58 0.06
C GLU A 25 -0.92 17.42 0.72
N VAL A 26 -1.31 17.59 1.99
CA VAL A 26 -2.07 16.57 2.73
C VAL A 26 -3.52 16.59 2.26
N MET A 27 -4.00 15.45 1.79
CA MET A 27 -5.41 15.26 1.42
C MET A 27 -6.12 14.39 2.46
N ILE A 28 -7.23 14.89 3.00
CA ILE A 28 -8.10 14.11 3.89
C ILE A 28 -9.07 13.29 3.04
N MET A 29 -9.18 12.00 3.35
CA MET A 29 -10.04 11.05 2.65
C MET A 29 -10.91 10.30 3.66
N GLY A 30 -12.16 10.00 3.28
CA GLY A 30 -13.03 9.17 4.11
C GLY A 30 -12.52 7.73 4.22
N ILE A 31 -12.83 7.06 5.33
CA ILE A 31 -12.29 5.72 5.65
C ILE A 31 -12.50 4.69 4.54
N THR A 32 -13.65 4.71 3.85
CA THR A 32 -13.95 3.81 2.73
C THR A 32 -13.02 4.06 1.55
N LYS A 33 -12.75 5.33 1.24
CA LYS A 33 -11.90 5.71 0.12
C LYS A 33 -10.43 5.39 0.43
N VAL A 34 -10.00 5.58 1.67
CA VAL A 34 -8.67 5.16 2.13
C VAL A 34 -8.50 3.64 2.01
N ALA A 35 -9.48 2.86 2.49
CA ALA A 35 -9.42 1.40 2.43
C ALA A 35 -9.36 0.83 1.00
N LEU A 36 -9.99 1.49 0.03
CA LEU A 36 -9.94 1.11 -1.39
C LEU A 36 -8.70 1.63 -2.14
N SER A 37 -8.01 2.62 -1.58
CA SER A 37 -6.83 3.25 -2.19
C SER A 37 -5.50 2.69 -1.66
N THR A 38 -5.55 1.64 -0.83
CA THR A 38 -4.35 0.96 -0.31
C THR A 38 -3.51 0.37 -1.44
N GLU A 39 -2.21 0.28 -1.21
CA GLU A 39 -1.25 -0.27 -2.18
C GLU A 39 -1.56 -1.73 -2.52
N SER A 40 -1.96 -2.52 -1.54
CA SER A 40 -2.28 -3.93 -1.72
C SER A 40 -3.63 -4.12 -2.40
N PHE A 41 -3.61 -4.63 -3.64
CA PHE A 41 -4.85 -4.90 -4.34
C PHE A 41 -5.58 -6.09 -3.72
N LEU A 42 -4.87 -7.03 -3.09
CA LEU A 42 -5.47 -8.19 -2.45
C LEU A 42 -6.27 -7.77 -1.21
N SER A 43 -5.72 -6.86 -0.43
CA SER A 43 -6.40 -6.26 0.73
C SER A 43 -7.57 -5.38 0.29
N ALA A 44 -7.39 -4.52 -0.72
CA ALA A 44 -8.47 -3.69 -1.26
C ALA A 44 -9.64 -4.54 -1.80
N ALA A 45 -9.34 -5.61 -2.56
CA ALA A 45 -10.34 -6.49 -3.16
C ALA A 45 -11.14 -7.29 -2.12
N SER A 46 -10.53 -7.59 -0.96
CA SER A 46 -11.21 -8.25 0.17
C SER A 46 -12.18 -7.34 0.93
N PHE A 47 -12.06 -6.02 0.79
CA PHE A 47 -12.92 -5.07 1.47
C PHE A 47 -14.25 -4.92 0.74
N GLN A 48 -14.24 -4.32 -0.46
CA GLN A 48 -15.41 -4.06 -1.30
C GLN A 48 -14.99 -3.93 -2.78
N GLU A 49 -15.98 -3.88 -3.69
CA GLU A 49 -15.79 -3.60 -5.12
C GLU A 49 -14.76 -4.53 -5.82
N THR A 50 -14.72 -5.79 -5.38
CA THR A 50 -13.73 -6.82 -5.75
C THR A 50 -13.45 -6.91 -7.25
N ALA A 51 -14.50 -6.99 -8.08
CA ALA A 51 -14.33 -7.10 -9.54
C ALA A 51 -13.60 -5.89 -10.13
N ARG A 52 -13.95 -4.67 -9.70
CA ARG A 52 -13.31 -3.44 -10.17
C ARG A 52 -11.84 -3.38 -9.76
N VAL A 53 -11.52 -3.77 -8.52
CA VAL A 53 -10.15 -3.78 -8.01
C VAL A 53 -9.28 -4.77 -8.78
N LEU A 54 -9.76 -5.99 -9.02
CA LEU A 54 -9.02 -7.01 -9.75
C LEU A 54 -8.80 -6.66 -11.22
N ILE A 55 -9.82 -6.09 -11.89
CA ILE A 55 -9.68 -5.63 -13.28
C ILE A 55 -8.60 -4.55 -13.38
N ASN A 56 -8.63 -3.56 -12.50
CA ASN A 56 -7.63 -2.49 -12.50
C ASN A 56 -6.21 -3.03 -12.22
N ALA A 57 -6.06 -3.94 -11.27
CA ALA A 57 -4.78 -4.57 -10.97
C ALA A 57 -4.25 -5.36 -12.17
N ALA A 58 -5.10 -6.12 -12.86
CA ALA A 58 -4.72 -6.89 -14.06
C ALA A 58 -4.30 -5.98 -15.22
N VAL A 59 -5.05 -4.90 -15.48
CA VAL A 59 -4.75 -3.95 -16.57
C VAL A 59 -3.46 -3.17 -16.30
N THR A 60 -3.20 -2.79 -15.05
CA THR A 60 -1.99 -2.05 -14.67
C THR A 60 -0.78 -2.95 -14.42
N GLY A 61 -0.95 -4.27 -14.42
CA GLY A 61 0.12 -5.21 -14.07
C GLY A 61 0.60 -5.04 -12.62
N LYS A 62 -0.31 -4.68 -11.70
CA LYS A 62 0.04 -4.38 -10.32
C LYS A 62 0.49 -5.64 -9.57
N ASP A 63 1.60 -5.53 -8.85
CA ASP A 63 2.13 -6.59 -8.00
C ASP A 63 1.85 -6.28 -6.51
N ASP A 64 1.58 -7.32 -5.72
CA ASP A 64 1.28 -7.19 -4.29
C ASP A 64 2.48 -7.61 -3.46
N LYS A 65 3.03 -6.69 -2.66
CA LYS A 65 4.23 -6.93 -1.86
C LYS A 65 3.95 -7.66 -0.54
N LEU A 66 2.68 -7.95 -0.21
CA LEU A 66 2.30 -8.76 0.95
C LEU A 66 2.88 -8.22 2.28
N ARG A 67 3.00 -6.90 2.41
CA ARG A 67 3.60 -6.25 3.59
C ARG A 67 2.62 -6.11 4.75
N GLY A 68 1.32 -6.20 4.49
CA GLY A 68 0.28 -5.93 5.48
C GLY A 68 -0.22 -7.19 6.19
N LEU A 69 -1.18 -6.98 7.09
CA LEU A 69 -1.77 -8.05 7.89
C LEU A 69 -2.73 -8.91 7.05
N LYS A 70 -3.60 -8.28 6.27
CA LYS A 70 -4.68 -8.97 5.55
C LYS A 70 -4.17 -9.87 4.45
N GLU A 71 -3.18 -9.42 3.69
CA GLU A 71 -2.62 -10.20 2.58
C GLU A 71 -1.96 -11.47 3.12
N ASN A 72 -1.19 -11.36 4.21
CA ASN A 72 -0.56 -12.50 4.86
C ASN A 72 -1.58 -13.50 5.39
N VAL A 73 -2.71 -13.03 5.95
CA VAL A 73 -3.81 -13.93 6.36
C VAL A 73 -4.42 -14.65 5.16
N ILE A 74 -4.70 -13.94 4.06
CA ILE A 74 -5.34 -14.52 2.86
C ILE A 74 -4.47 -15.62 2.24
N ILE A 75 -3.16 -15.42 2.19
CA ILE A 75 -2.22 -16.41 1.62
C ILE A 75 -1.78 -17.49 2.62
N GLY A 76 -2.14 -17.37 3.90
CA GLY A 76 -1.76 -18.32 4.95
C GLY A 76 -0.32 -18.19 5.46
N ARG A 77 0.29 -17.01 5.38
CA ARG A 77 1.62 -16.70 5.95
C ARG A 77 1.47 -16.05 7.35
N LEU A 78 2.50 -16.17 8.19
CA LEU A 78 2.57 -15.44 9.46
C LEU A 78 2.41 -13.93 9.22
N ILE A 79 1.50 -13.31 9.96
CA ILE A 79 1.29 -11.87 9.92
C ILE A 79 2.53 -11.13 10.46
N PRO A 80 2.87 -9.94 9.92
CA PRO A 80 3.97 -9.10 10.39
C PRO A 80 3.62 -8.37 11.70
N ALA A 81 3.11 -9.11 12.69
CA ALA A 81 2.78 -8.61 14.02
C ALA A 81 2.94 -9.71 15.07
N GLY A 82 3.13 -9.32 16.33
CA GLY A 82 3.31 -10.27 17.44
C GLY A 82 4.48 -11.21 17.22
N THR A 83 4.26 -12.52 17.36
CA THR A 83 5.31 -13.55 17.18
C THR A 83 5.81 -13.68 15.73
N GLY A 84 5.06 -13.16 14.76
CA GLY A 84 5.49 -13.11 13.36
C GLY A 84 6.40 -11.92 13.02
N TYR A 85 6.52 -10.96 13.93
CA TYR A 85 7.44 -9.83 13.81
C TYR A 85 8.81 -10.23 14.37
N ARG A 86 9.70 -10.72 13.51
CA ARG A 86 11.11 -10.89 13.86
C ARG A 86 11.84 -9.61 13.50
N GLN A 87 12.48 -8.97 14.49
CA GLN A 87 13.35 -7.81 14.33
C GLN A 87 14.45 -8.07 13.30
#